data_AF-F0LJ23-F1
#
_entry.id   AF-F0LJ23-F1
#
_cell.length_a   1.000
_cell.length_b   1.000
_cell.length_c   1.000
_cell.angle_alpha   90.00
_cell.angle_beta   90.00
_cell.angle_gamma   90.00
#
_symmetry.space_group_name_H-M   'P 1'
#
loop_
_entity.id
_entity.type
_entity.pdbx_description
1 polymer ?
#
loop_
_entity_poly.entity_id
_entity_poly.type
_entity_poly.pdbx_seq_one_letter_code
_entity_poly.pdbx_strand_id
1 'polypeptide(L)'
;MDYYRKHSYMQSIKKKRNTEYEEYAYVLDYLPTGYIDMEHFRMKRDNKPVAQVIGEKAFTLLEVVPKADLMLYERVFIGKGQRDKILMINRKLRYEDLTPTAKAELPYVVEEIVKNNEHRFIRFFNIAPPITNRLHSLELLPGIGKKHMWEIIEERQRQPFESFEDLRHRVKGLPDPVKMIAKRILDELQGKDRYRLFVGHNRLFRE
;
A
#
# COMPACT_ATOMS: atom_id res chain seq x y z
N MET A 1 -1.16 -1.83 -57.43
CA MET A 1 0.09 -1.97 -56.65
C MET A 1 -0.06 -0.98 -55.51
N ASP A 2 -0.85 -1.34 -54.51
CA ASP A 2 -1.43 -0.39 -53.57
C ASP A 2 -0.78 -0.57 -52.20
N TYR A 3 0.13 0.36 -51.93
CA TYR A 3 0.92 0.44 -50.72
C TYR A 3 0.03 0.76 -49.50
N TYR A 4 0.05 -0.14 -48.52
CA TYR A 4 -0.11 0.13 -47.08
C TYR A 4 -1.11 1.23 -46.66
N ARG A 5 -2.40 0.90 -46.59
CA ARG A 5 -3.31 1.55 -45.64
C ARG A 5 -2.98 1.05 -44.22
N LYS A 6 -2.06 1.74 -43.54
CA LYS A 6 -1.87 1.62 -42.09
C LYS A 6 -3.22 1.88 -41.40
N HIS A 7 -3.88 0.82 -40.94
CA HIS A 7 -4.97 0.93 -39.99
C HIS A 7 -4.43 1.58 -38.71
N SER A 8 -4.78 2.85 -38.51
CA SER A 8 -4.55 3.62 -37.29
C SER A 8 -5.46 3.08 -36.17
N TYR A 9 -5.15 1.88 -35.65
CA TYR A 9 -5.89 1.23 -34.58
C TYR A 9 -5.19 1.32 -33.21
N MET A 10 -4.48 2.42 -32.96
CA MET A 10 -4.06 2.77 -31.59
C MET A 10 -4.34 4.25 -31.34
N GLN A 11 -5.59 4.65 -31.57
CA GLN A 11 -6.15 5.77 -30.82
C GLN A 11 -5.93 5.45 -29.34
N SER A 12 -5.01 6.20 -28.74
CA SER A 12 -4.72 6.21 -27.33
C SER A 12 -5.99 6.03 -26.50
N ILE A 13 -6.19 4.83 -25.96
CA ILE A 13 -7.05 4.65 -24.79
C ILE A 13 -6.31 5.41 -23.69
N LYS A 14 -6.59 6.71 -23.58
CA LYS A 14 -6.29 7.50 -22.38
C LYS A 14 -7.03 6.79 -21.25
N LYS A 15 -6.37 5.81 -20.64
CA LYS A 15 -6.83 5.12 -19.45
C LYS A 15 -7.07 6.23 -18.43
N LYS A 16 -8.34 6.62 -18.22
CA LYS A 16 -8.74 7.60 -17.20
C LYS A 16 -8.04 7.14 -15.93
N ARG A 17 -7.02 7.87 -15.48
CA ARG A 17 -6.34 7.57 -14.23
C ARG A 17 -7.38 7.86 -13.16
N ASN A 18 -8.13 6.83 -12.73
CA ASN A 18 -8.88 6.88 -11.48
C ASN A 18 -7.85 7.12 -10.39
N THR A 19 -7.64 8.40 -10.09
CA THR A 19 -6.68 8.85 -9.10
C THR A 19 -7.43 8.74 -7.80
N GLU A 20 -7.31 7.56 -7.20
CA GLU A 20 -7.83 7.32 -5.87
C GLU A 20 -6.98 8.12 -4.88
N TYR A 21 -7.66 8.88 -4.02
CA TYR A 21 -7.03 9.67 -2.99
C TYR A 21 -7.08 8.89 -1.67
N GLU A 22 -6.04 9.05 -0.86
CA GLU A 22 -6.03 8.57 0.51
C GLU A 22 -6.91 9.50 1.36
N GLU A 23 -7.77 8.94 2.20
CA GLU A 23 -8.58 9.70 3.16
C GLU A 23 -7.89 9.80 4.52
N TYR A 24 -7.26 8.70 4.95
CA TYR A 24 -6.51 8.60 6.18
C TYR A 24 -5.08 8.14 5.90
N ALA A 25 -4.16 8.54 6.77
CA ALA A 25 -2.77 8.10 6.77
C ALA A 25 -2.26 7.92 8.20
N TYR A 26 -1.20 7.13 8.35
CA TYR A 26 -0.50 6.92 9.60
C TYR A 26 0.85 7.63 9.58
N VAL A 27 1.21 8.25 10.69
CA VAL A 27 2.48 8.98 10.83
C VAL A 27 3.65 8.00 11.00
N LEU A 28 4.63 8.12 10.11
CA LEU A 28 5.89 7.36 10.13
C LEU A 28 7.02 8.13 10.82
N ASP A 29 7.05 9.44 10.66
CA ASP A 29 8.05 10.33 11.25
C ASP A 29 7.53 11.76 11.30
N TYR A 30 7.94 12.51 12.33
CA TYR A 30 7.61 13.92 12.51
C TYR A 30 8.87 14.73 12.80
N LEU A 31 9.10 15.74 11.96
CA LEU A 31 10.25 16.64 11.99
C LEU A 31 9.75 18.06 12.31
N PRO A 32 9.78 18.51 13.58
CA PRO A 32 9.24 19.82 13.97
C PRO A 32 9.92 20.99 13.27
N THR A 33 11.22 20.88 13.00
CA THR A 33 12.03 21.91 12.33
C THR A 33 12.21 21.66 10.83
N GLY A 34 11.61 20.59 10.29
CA GLY A 34 11.86 20.11 8.93
C GLY A 34 13.15 19.27 8.81
N TYR A 35 13.56 18.99 7.57
CA TYR A 35 14.78 18.21 7.31
C TYR A 35 16.04 19.02 7.66
N ILE A 36 16.98 18.40 8.37
CA ILE A 36 18.22 19.05 8.85
C ILE A 36 19.37 18.85 7.85
N ASP A 37 19.29 17.89 6.93
CA ASP A 37 20.40 17.54 6.05
C ASP A 37 20.58 18.49 4.84
N MET A 38 21.84 18.58 4.37
CA MET A 38 22.27 19.45 3.27
C MET A 38 21.67 19.08 1.91
N GLU A 39 21.18 17.84 1.72
CA GLU A 39 20.59 17.37 0.46
C GLU A 39 19.14 17.88 0.32
N HIS A 40 18.40 17.90 1.42
CA HIS A 40 17.05 18.46 1.53
C HIS A 40 17.05 19.99 1.67
N PHE A 41 18.14 20.60 2.15
CA PHE A 41 18.37 22.06 2.21
C PHE A 41 18.22 22.76 0.84
N ARG A 42 18.48 22.04 -0.27
CA ARG A 42 18.30 22.60 -1.62
C ARG A 42 16.83 22.92 -1.94
N MET A 43 15.88 22.43 -1.15
CA MET A 43 14.44 22.62 -1.36
C MET A 43 13.81 23.80 -0.58
N LYS A 44 14.53 24.88 -0.19
CA LYS A 44 13.95 26.17 0.30
C LYS A 44 12.72 26.05 1.25
N ARG A 45 12.67 24.99 2.08
CA ARG A 45 11.58 24.71 3.03
C ARG A 45 12.09 24.59 4.45
N ASP A 46 13.32 25.03 4.65
CA ASP A 46 14.01 25.10 5.93
C ASP A 46 13.11 25.93 6.86
N ASN A 47 12.71 25.34 8.00
CA ASN A 47 11.88 25.91 9.06
C ASN A 47 10.36 25.70 9.00
N LYS A 48 9.84 24.78 8.19
CA LYS A 48 8.44 24.32 8.37
C LYS A 48 8.41 22.90 8.93
N PRO A 49 7.49 22.60 9.88
CA PRO A 49 7.32 21.25 10.34
C PRO A 49 6.89 20.36 9.18
N VAL A 50 7.43 19.15 9.14
CA VAL A 50 7.16 18.15 8.10
C VAL A 50 6.88 16.82 8.79
N ALA A 51 5.94 16.05 8.26
CA ALA A 51 5.78 14.66 8.61
C ALA A 51 5.80 13.77 7.37
N GLN A 52 6.37 12.59 7.52
CA GLN A 52 6.25 11.51 6.55
C GLN A 52 5.14 10.57 7.01
N VAL A 53 4.21 10.26 6.12
CA VAL A 53 3.03 9.45 6.44
C VAL A 53 2.78 8.39 5.36
N ILE A 54 2.09 7.31 5.73
CA ILE A 54 1.63 6.27 4.81
C ILE A 54 0.11 6.22 4.77
N GLY A 55 -0.46 6.28 3.56
CA GLY A 55 -1.89 6.18 3.35
C GLY A 55 -2.46 4.81 3.75
N GLU A 56 -3.65 4.81 4.33
CA GLU A 56 -4.33 3.59 4.79
C GLU A 56 -4.86 2.72 3.64
N LYS A 57 -5.30 3.35 2.54
CA LYS A 57 -6.01 2.65 1.47
C LYS A 57 -5.07 2.07 0.43
N ALA A 58 -4.15 2.88 -0.11
CA ALA A 58 -3.25 2.43 -1.18
C ALA A 58 -1.79 2.40 -0.74
N PHE A 59 -1.51 2.52 0.55
CA PHE A 59 -0.14 2.57 1.10
C PHE A 59 0.71 3.65 0.42
N THR A 60 0.08 4.76 0.02
CA THR A 60 0.80 5.85 -0.65
C THR A 60 1.67 6.57 0.38
N LEU A 61 2.98 6.61 0.15
CA LEU A 61 3.90 7.41 0.97
C LEU A 61 3.76 8.89 0.61
N LEU A 62 3.59 9.73 1.62
CA LEU A 62 3.33 11.15 1.45
C LEU A 62 4.18 11.98 2.41
N GLU A 63 4.59 13.14 1.93
CA GLU A 63 5.10 14.22 2.77
C GLU A 63 3.96 15.20 3.03
N VAL A 64 3.74 15.54 4.30
CA VAL A 64 2.67 16.46 4.72
C VAL A 64 3.22 17.57 5.60
N VAL A 65 2.53 18.71 5.60
CA VAL A 65 2.78 19.80 6.54
C VAL A 65 1.71 19.71 7.64
N PRO A 66 2.10 19.48 8.89
CA PRO A 66 1.17 19.45 10.00
C PRO A 66 0.84 20.88 10.49
N LYS A 67 -0.29 21.00 11.20
CA LYS A 67 -0.74 22.21 11.90
C LYS A 67 -0.40 22.18 13.39
N ALA A 68 -0.19 21.00 13.93
CA ALA A 68 0.09 20.70 15.32
C ALA A 68 1.07 19.52 15.40
N ASP A 69 1.63 19.27 16.57
CA ASP A 69 2.52 18.14 16.77
C ASP A 69 1.82 16.80 16.50
N LEU A 70 2.57 15.89 15.89
CA LEU A 70 2.10 14.56 15.51
C LEU A 70 2.87 13.49 16.27
N MET A 71 2.18 12.43 16.65
CA MET A 71 2.81 11.26 17.25
C MET A 71 3.04 10.18 16.19
N LEU A 72 4.08 9.36 16.37
CA LEU A 72 4.26 8.15 15.57
C LEU A 72 3.03 7.23 15.71
N TYR A 73 2.71 6.46 14.67
CA TYR A 73 1.53 5.57 14.61
C TYR A 73 0.18 6.29 14.66
N GLU A 74 0.16 7.61 14.72
CA GLU A 74 -1.09 8.36 14.78
C GLU A 74 -1.82 8.31 13.44
N ARG A 75 -3.11 7.95 13.47
CA ARG A 75 -4.01 8.00 12.31
C ARG A 75 -4.54 9.42 12.11
N VAL A 76 -4.16 10.04 11.01
CA VAL A 76 -4.53 11.42 10.64
C VAL A 76 -5.41 11.48 9.39
N PHE A 77 -6.36 12.40 9.37
CA PHE A 77 -7.19 12.65 8.18
C PHE A 77 -6.46 13.55 7.17
N ILE A 78 -6.32 13.06 5.94
CA ILE A 78 -5.68 13.74 4.80
C ILE A 78 -6.60 13.88 3.58
N GLY A 79 -7.86 13.45 3.71
CA GLY A 79 -8.87 13.48 2.65
C GLY A 79 -9.28 14.89 2.21
N LYS A 80 -10.29 14.95 1.35
CA LYS A 80 -10.90 16.20 0.88
C LYS A 80 -11.91 16.67 1.94
N GLY A 81 -11.59 17.75 2.64
CA GLY A 81 -12.44 18.29 3.70
C GLY A 81 -11.65 19.12 4.70
N GLN A 82 -12.28 19.45 5.83
CA GLN A 82 -11.59 20.06 6.95
C GLN A 82 -10.65 19.04 7.59
N ARG A 83 -9.38 19.42 7.76
CA ARG A 83 -8.34 18.60 8.36
C ARG A 83 -7.91 19.23 9.66
N ASP A 84 -7.94 18.46 10.75
CA ASP A 84 -7.64 18.97 12.08
C ASP A 84 -6.13 19.18 12.25
N LYS A 85 -5.34 18.16 11.93
CA LYS A 85 -3.89 18.15 12.18
C LYS A 85 -3.02 18.38 10.95
N ILE A 86 -3.57 18.25 9.74
CA ILE A 86 -2.80 18.37 8.49
C ILE A 86 -3.18 19.64 7.72
N LEU A 87 -2.19 20.46 7.39
CA LEU A 87 -2.37 21.68 6.60
C LEU A 87 -2.48 21.33 5.11
N MET A 88 -1.46 20.67 4.57
CA MET A 88 -1.41 20.30 3.16
C MET A 88 -0.55 19.05 2.92
N ILE A 89 -0.79 18.41 1.78
CA ILE A 89 0.07 17.35 1.26
C ILE A 89 1.09 18.02 0.34
N ASN A 90 2.38 17.88 0.65
CA ASN A 90 3.46 18.48 -0.11
C ASN A 90 3.74 17.72 -1.41
N ARG A 91 3.97 16.41 -1.30
CA ARG A 91 4.34 15.54 -2.42
C ARG A 91 4.14 14.07 -2.06
N LYS A 92 4.13 13.23 -3.10
CA LYS A 92 4.29 11.78 -2.94
C LYS A 92 5.77 11.46 -2.75
N LEU A 93 6.05 10.51 -1.88
CA LEU A 93 7.39 9.99 -1.63
C LEU A 93 7.54 8.61 -2.27
N ARG A 94 8.77 8.25 -2.61
CA ARG A 94 9.20 6.88 -2.88
C ARG A 94 9.84 6.33 -1.62
N TYR A 95 10.03 5.01 -1.57
CA TYR A 95 10.66 4.36 -0.42
C TYR A 95 12.06 4.92 -0.13
N GLU A 96 12.84 5.25 -1.16
CA GLU A 96 14.18 5.83 -0.99
C GLU A 96 14.15 7.21 -0.34
N ASP A 97 13.09 7.99 -0.56
CA ASP A 97 12.92 9.36 -0.03
C ASP A 97 12.51 9.37 1.47
N LEU A 98 12.26 8.21 2.08
CA LEU A 98 11.92 8.12 3.50
C LEU A 98 13.13 8.37 4.41
N THR A 99 12.89 9.02 5.55
CA THR A 99 13.90 9.19 6.61
C THR A 99 14.33 7.85 7.20
N PRO A 100 15.50 7.76 7.85
CA PRO A 100 15.90 6.55 8.56
C PRO A 100 14.87 6.10 9.60
N THR A 101 14.29 7.05 10.36
CA THR A 101 13.22 6.79 11.31
C THR A 101 11.98 6.24 10.61
N ALA A 102 11.49 6.91 9.57
CA ALA A 102 10.33 6.45 8.82
C ALA A 102 10.53 5.04 8.22
N LYS A 103 11.74 4.73 7.73
CA LYS A 103 12.08 3.38 7.24
C LYS A 103 12.07 2.32 8.34
N ALA A 104 12.53 2.67 9.55
CA ALA A 104 12.53 1.77 10.70
C ALA A 104 11.11 1.49 11.23
N GLU A 105 10.25 2.51 11.25
CA GLU A 105 8.88 2.40 11.75
C GLU A 105 7.89 1.79 10.73
N LEU A 106 8.18 1.92 9.43
CA LEU A 106 7.29 1.48 8.35
C LEU A 106 6.78 0.04 8.48
N PRO A 107 7.60 -0.99 8.80
CA PRO A 107 7.10 -2.35 8.96
C PRO A 107 6.03 -2.50 10.03
N TYR A 108 6.21 -1.83 11.17
CA TYR A 108 5.28 -1.89 12.30
C TYR A 108 3.99 -1.15 12.00
N VAL A 109 4.07 0.05 11.39
CA VAL A 109 2.88 0.82 10.99
C VAL A 109 2.08 0.06 9.93
N VAL A 110 2.73 -0.61 8.98
CA VAL A 110 2.03 -1.43 7.98
C VAL A 110 1.34 -2.62 8.63
N GLU A 111 1.98 -3.32 9.57
CA GLU A 111 1.31 -4.38 10.34
C GLU A 111 0.07 -3.87 11.08
N GLU A 112 0.16 -2.69 11.70
CA GLU A 112 -0.94 -2.05 12.40
C GLU A 112 -2.10 -1.70 11.46
N ILE A 113 -1.81 -1.14 10.28
CA ILE A 113 -2.82 -0.88 9.25
C ILE A 113 -3.51 -2.19 8.82
N VAL A 114 -2.75 -3.27 8.67
CA VAL A 114 -3.28 -4.58 8.25
C VAL A 114 -4.20 -5.16 9.33
N LYS A 115 -3.81 -5.11 10.60
CA LYS A 115 -4.63 -5.55 11.73
C LYS A 115 -5.92 -4.76 11.84
N ASN A 116 -5.82 -3.43 11.79
CA ASN A 116 -6.98 -2.55 11.93
C ASN A 116 -7.96 -2.62 10.75
N ASN A 117 -7.52 -3.21 9.61
CA ASN A 117 -8.34 -3.41 8.42
C ASN A 117 -8.47 -4.89 8.04
N GLU A 118 -8.55 -5.78 9.02
CA GLU A 118 -8.60 -7.24 8.84
C GLU A 118 -9.61 -7.69 7.77
N HIS A 119 -10.86 -7.20 7.84
CA HIS A 119 -11.93 -7.57 6.91
C HIS A 119 -11.54 -7.35 5.43
N ARG A 120 -10.82 -6.27 5.13
CA ARG A 120 -10.35 -5.96 3.77
C ARG A 120 -9.40 -7.03 3.26
N PHE A 121 -8.46 -7.47 4.09
CA PHE A 121 -7.45 -8.43 3.71
C PHE A 121 -7.98 -9.86 3.71
N ILE A 122 -8.93 -10.17 4.59
CA ILE A 122 -9.70 -11.42 4.54
C ILE A 122 -10.51 -11.52 3.25
N ARG A 123 -11.13 -10.42 2.82
CA ARG A 123 -11.77 -10.36 1.51
C ARG A 123 -10.80 -10.71 0.38
N PHE A 124 -9.55 -10.28 0.43
CA PHE A 124 -8.54 -10.68 -0.55
C PHE A 124 -8.39 -12.21 -0.63
N PHE A 125 -8.26 -12.92 0.49
CA PHE A 125 -8.19 -14.39 0.47
C PHE A 125 -9.45 -15.03 -0.13
N ASN A 126 -10.62 -14.47 0.17
CA ASN A 126 -11.91 -14.97 -0.32
C ASN A 126 -12.12 -14.77 -1.83
N ILE A 127 -11.65 -13.66 -2.40
CA ILE A 127 -11.97 -13.30 -3.80
C ILE A 127 -10.76 -13.21 -4.74
N ALA A 128 -9.55 -13.44 -4.23
CA ALA A 128 -8.30 -13.37 -5.00
C ALA A 128 -8.41 -14.17 -6.32
N PRO A 129 -8.28 -13.52 -7.49
CA PRO A 129 -8.34 -14.18 -8.79
C PRO A 129 -6.95 -14.62 -9.28
N PRO A 130 -6.86 -15.53 -10.25
CA PRO A 130 -5.61 -15.81 -10.94
C PRO A 130 -5.13 -14.59 -11.74
N ILE A 131 -3.81 -14.40 -11.82
CA ILE A 131 -3.20 -13.32 -12.64
C ILE A 131 -2.98 -13.82 -14.07
N THR A 132 -2.50 -15.05 -14.20
CA THR A 132 -2.36 -15.76 -15.47
C THR A 132 -2.74 -17.22 -15.25
N ASN A 133 -2.81 -18.01 -16.33
CA ASN A 133 -3.06 -19.45 -16.25
C ASN A 133 -2.01 -20.22 -15.42
N ARG A 134 -0.84 -19.62 -15.15
CA ARG A 134 0.27 -20.25 -14.41
C ARG A 134 0.55 -19.62 -13.05
N LEU A 135 -0.01 -18.43 -12.77
CA LEU A 135 0.29 -17.64 -11.57
C LEU A 135 -1.00 -17.14 -10.93
N HIS A 136 -1.24 -17.54 -9.70
CA HIS A 136 -2.33 -17.05 -8.88
C HIS A 136 -1.93 -15.83 -8.05
N SER A 137 -2.86 -14.92 -7.76
CA SER A 137 -2.56 -13.73 -6.94
C SER A 137 -2.17 -14.08 -5.49
N LEU A 138 -2.74 -15.13 -4.91
CA LEU A 138 -2.36 -15.63 -3.58
C LEU A 138 -0.87 -16.02 -3.50
N GLU A 139 -0.29 -16.55 -4.57
CA GLU A 139 1.13 -16.98 -4.61
C GLU A 139 2.10 -15.80 -4.57
N LEU A 140 1.61 -14.57 -4.77
CA LEU A 140 2.43 -13.38 -4.61
C LEU A 140 2.69 -13.06 -3.14
N LEU A 141 1.91 -13.60 -2.22
CA LEU A 141 2.14 -13.41 -0.79
C LEU A 141 3.35 -14.25 -0.31
N PRO A 142 4.31 -13.64 0.39
CA PRO A 142 5.49 -14.34 0.90
C PRO A 142 5.12 -15.53 1.80
N GLY A 143 5.51 -16.74 1.39
CA GLY A 143 5.25 -17.97 2.14
C GLY A 143 4.02 -18.75 1.67
N ILE A 144 3.25 -18.25 0.68
CA ILE A 144 2.23 -19.04 0.00
C ILE A 144 2.82 -19.65 -1.28
N GLY A 145 3.05 -20.96 -1.24
CA GLY A 145 3.35 -21.76 -2.43
C GLY A 145 2.09 -22.37 -3.03
N LYS A 146 2.26 -23.25 -4.04
CA LYS A 146 1.16 -23.97 -4.69
C LYS A 146 0.29 -24.77 -3.71
N LYS A 147 0.90 -25.39 -2.69
CA LYS A 147 0.19 -26.16 -1.67
C LYS A 147 -0.80 -25.28 -0.90
N HIS A 148 -0.31 -24.26 -0.21
CA HIS A 148 -1.16 -23.34 0.56
C HIS A 148 -2.18 -22.61 -0.32
N MET A 149 -1.80 -22.25 -1.55
CA MET A 149 -2.73 -21.63 -2.50
C MET A 149 -3.94 -22.53 -2.77
N TRP A 150 -3.74 -23.83 -3.06
CA TRP A 150 -4.85 -24.75 -3.29
C TRP A 150 -5.69 -24.96 -2.03
N GLU A 151 -5.05 -25.14 -0.87
CA GLU A 151 -5.76 -25.26 0.42
C GLU A 151 -6.66 -24.04 0.69
N ILE A 152 -6.17 -22.81 0.47
CA ILE A 152 -6.97 -21.58 0.61
C ILE A 152 -8.16 -21.57 -0.36
N ILE A 153 -7.97 -22.00 -1.60
CA ILE A 153 -9.03 -22.03 -2.62
C ILE A 153 -10.10 -23.06 -2.27
N GLU A 154 -9.71 -24.25 -1.79
CA GLU A 154 -10.63 -25.30 -1.36
C GLU A 154 -11.43 -24.87 -0.13
N GLU A 155 -10.76 -24.29 0.88
CA GLU A 155 -11.41 -23.85 2.11
C GLU A 155 -12.38 -22.69 1.90
N ARG A 156 -12.03 -21.69 1.06
CA ARG A 156 -12.95 -20.58 0.75
C ARG A 156 -14.16 -21.00 -0.09
N GLN A 157 -14.04 -22.09 -0.87
CA GLN A 157 -15.17 -22.66 -1.62
C GLN A 157 -16.17 -23.36 -0.70
N ARG A 158 -15.71 -23.93 0.41
CA ARG A 158 -16.57 -24.49 1.46
C ARG A 158 -17.26 -23.38 2.24
N GLN A 159 -16.48 -22.44 2.76
CA GLN A 159 -16.98 -21.28 3.50
C GLN A 159 -15.96 -20.13 3.42
N PRO A 160 -16.40 -18.90 3.11
CA PRO A 160 -15.53 -17.72 3.16
C PRO A 160 -14.85 -17.56 4.52
N PHE A 161 -13.62 -17.09 4.54
CA PHE A 161 -12.91 -16.71 5.76
C PHE A 161 -13.55 -15.50 6.42
N GLU A 162 -13.66 -15.54 7.75
CA GLU A 162 -14.23 -14.46 8.56
C GLU A 162 -13.14 -13.59 9.21
N SER A 163 -12.00 -14.21 9.58
CA SER A 163 -10.90 -13.57 10.30
C SER A 163 -9.54 -14.17 9.95
N PHE A 164 -8.45 -13.50 10.31
CA PHE A 164 -7.08 -14.01 10.20
C PHE A 164 -6.87 -15.24 11.07
N GLU A 165 -7.56 -15.29 12.21
CA GLU A 165 -7.57 -16.44 13.11
C GLU A 165 -8.23 -17.64 12.42
N ASP A 166 -9.42 -17.47 11.83
CA ASP A 166 -10.11 -18.50 11.05
C ASP A 166 -9.25 -19.02 9.89
N LEU A 167 -8.65 -18.11 9.11
CA LEU A 167 -7.72 -18.47 8.04
C LEU A 167 -6.56 -19.34 8.55
N ARG A 168 -5.97 -18.97 9.68
CA ARG A 168 -4.84 -19.71 10.27
C ARG A 168 -5.25 -21.06 10.84
N HIS A 169 -6.46 -21.18 11.38
CA HIS A 169 -6.98 -22.44 11.90
C HIS A 169 -7.29 -23.44 10.78
N ARG A 170 -7.87 -22.99 9.67
CA ARG A 170 -8.26 -23.86 8.55
C ARG A 170 -7.10 -24.26 7.65
N VAL A 171 -6.16 -23.33 7.40
CA VAL A 171 -5.01 -23.59 6.51
C VAL A 171 -3.78 -23.95 7.36
N LYS A 172 -3.52 -25.26 7.50
CA LYS A 172 -2.48 -25.78 8.40
C LYS A 172 -1.08 -25.35 7.96
N GLY A 173 -0.31 -24.80 8.90
CA GLY A 173 1.06 -24.36 8.65
C GLY A 173 1.16 -23.13 7.75
N LEU A 174 0.08 -22.35 7.64
CA LEU A 174 0.13 -21.03 7.04
C LEU A 174 0.96 -20.09 7.92
N PRO A 175 1.89 -19.31 7.34
CA PRO A 175 2.56 -18.21 8.06
C PRO A 175 1.54 -17.21 8.62
N ASP A 176 1.97 -16.40 9.57
CA ASP A 176 1.13 -15.34 10.14
C ASP A 176 0.58 -14.42 9.03
N PRO A 177 -0.76 -14.34 8.85
CA PRO A 177 -1.36 -13.59 7.74
C PRO A 177 -1.00 -12.10 7.75
N VAL A 178 -0.96 -11.49 8.93
CA VAL A 178 -0.63 -10.07 9.09
C VAL A 178 0.78 -9.79 8.62
N LYS A 179 1.77 -10.55 9.12
CA LYS A 179 3.18 -10.40 8.73
C LYS A 179 3.40 -10.69 7.26
N MET A 180 2.71 -11.69 6.71
CA MET A 180 2.80 -12.04 5.30
C MET A 180 2.31 -10.90 4.40
N ILE A 181 1.14 -10.33 4.71
CA ILE A 181 0.58 -9.20 3.99
C ILE A 181 1.47 -7.96 4.15
N ALA A 182 1.90 -7.66 5.37
CA ALA A 182 2.78 -6.52 5.64
C ALA A 182 4.08 -6.62 4.85
N LYS A 183 4.72 -7.79 4.84
CA LYS A 183 5.92 -8.05 4.04
C LYS A 183 5.67 -7.84 2.54
N ARG A 184 4.53 -8.31 2.02
CA ARG A 184 4.15 -8.07 0.62
C ARG A 184 4.04 -6.58 0.31
N ILE A 185 3.38 -5.81 1.17
CA ILE A 185 3.24 -4.36 1.00
C ILE A 185 4.62 -3.68 0.99
N LEU A 186 5.52 -4.07 1.89
CA LEU A 186 6.89 -3.54 1.93
C LEU A 186 7.68 -3.84 0.65
N ASP A 187 7.61 -5.07 0.14
CA ASP A 187 8.30 -5.47 -1.10
C ASP A 187 7.74 -4.71 -2.32
N GLU A 188 6.42 -4.44 -2.35
CA GLU A 188 5.78 -3.61 -3.37
C GLU A 188 6.19 -2.12 -3.28
N LEU A 189 6.33 -1.58 -2.06
CA LEU A 189 6.82 -0.21 -1.84
C LEU A 189 8.27 -0.03 -2.28
N GLN A 190 9.10 -1.05 -2.06
CA GLN A 190 10.50 -1.08 -2.48
C GLN A 190 10.65 -1.35 -3.99
N GLY A 191 9.56 -1.65 -4.71
CA GLY A 191 9.58 -1.89 -6.15
C GLY A 191 10.24 -3.21 -6.56
N LYS A 192 10.39 -4.16 -5.64
CA LYS A 192 10.95 -5.49 -5.94
C LYS A 192 10.03 -6.35 -6.79
N ASP A 193 8.73 -6.08 -6.72
CA ASP A 193 7.69 -6.85 -7.37
C ASP A 193 7.17 -6.20 -8.65
N ARG A 194 7.04 -7.02 -9.70
CA ARG A 194 6.39 -6.62 -10.96
C ARG A 194 4.89 -6.37 -10.78
N TYR A 195 4.22 -7.20 -9.98
CA TYR A 195 2.78 -7.11 -9.74
C TYR A 195 2.51 -6.39 -8.42
N ARG A 196 1.53 -5.49 -8.40
CA ARG A 196 1.11 -4.81 -7.17
C ARG A 196 -0.23 -5.34 -6.75
N LEU A 197 -0.33 -5.98 -5.60
CA LEU A 197 -1.59 -6.41 -5.00
C LEU A 197 -2.25 -5.25 -4.27
N PHE A 198 -1.50 -4.53 -3.44
CA PHE A 198 -2.06 -3.60 -2.46
C PHE A 198 -1.57 -2.15 -2.64
N VAL A 199 -0.40 -1.93 -3.25
CA VAL A 199 0.24 -0.62 -3.24
C VAL A 199 -0.07 0.20 -4.51
N GLY A 200 -0.54 1.42 -4.28
CA GLY A 200 -0.72 2.47 -5.29
C GLY A 200 -1.93 2.28 -6.20
N HIS A 201 -1.98 3.10 -7.25
CA HIS A 201 -3.13 3.18 -8.15
C HIS A 201 -3.24 1.99 -9.11
N ASN A 202 -2.14 1.34 -9.49
CA ASN A 202 -2.13 0.20 -10.41
C ASN A 202 -2.29 -1.15 -9.71
N ARG A 203 -2.71 -1.15 -8.44
CA ARG A 203 -2.88 -2.36 -7.68
C ARG A 203 -4.01 -3.24 -8.24
N LEU A 204 -3.81 -4.55 -8.15
CA LEU A 204 -4.75 -5.57 -8.62
C LEU A 204 -5.95 -5.71 -7.69
N PHE A 205 -5.74 -5.56 -6.38
CA PHE A 205 -6.80 -5.65 -5.40
C PHE A 205 -7.25 -4.26 -4.95
N ARG A 206 -8.44 -3.88 -5.40
CA ARG A 206 -9.13 -2.66 -4.95
C ARG A 206 -10.32 -3.08 -4.09
N GLU A 207 -10.55 -2.32 -3.03
CA GLU A 207 -11.76 -2.43 -2.21
C GLU A 207 -13.00 -2.20 -3.07
#